data_AF-G9YI07-F1
#
_entry.id   AF-G9YI07-F1
#
_cell.length_a   1.000
_cell.length_b   1.000
_cell.length_c   1.000
_cell.angle_alpha   90.00
_cell.angle_beta   90.00
_cell.angle_gamma   90.00
#
_symmetry.space_group_name_H-M   'P 1'
#
loop_
_entity.id
_entity.type
_entity.pdbx_description
1 polymer ?
#
loop_
_entity_poly.entity_id
_entity_poly.type
_entity_poly.pdbx_seq_one_letter_code
_entity_poly.pdbx_strand_id
1 'polypeptide(L)'
;MTQEDMERLEPEVSHDPEQALFGGADGLDVYRRIAADGAAYVKAGGKCALEVGAGQARAVADIFTATDRFRLIRICKDYGGIERLVLLEKKR
;
A
#
# COMPACT_ATOMS: atom_id res chain seq x y z
N MET A 1 0.59 -0.96 9.72
CA MET A 1 0.79 -1.96 10.79
C MET A 1 -0.48 -2.77 10.94
N THR A 2 -0.33 -4.08 11.12
CA THR A 2 -1.43 -4.98 11.52
C THR A 2 -1.83 -4.70 12.97
N GLN A 3 -2.91 -5.32 13.45
CA GLN A 3 -3.26 -5.24 14.87
C GLN A 3 -2.17 -5.86 15.76
N GLU A 4 -1.57 -6.98 15.36
CA GLU A 4 -0.50 -7.63 16.12
C GLU A 4 0.77 -6.75 16.18
N ASP A 5 1.11 -6.06 15.08
CA ASP A 5 2.27 -5.16 15.05
C ASP A 5 2.10 -4.00 16.04
N MET A 6 0.88 -3.47 16.19
CA MET A 6 0.58 -2.36 17.10
C MET A 6 0.81 -2.72 18.57
N GLU A 7 0.73 -4.01 18.93
CA GLU A 7 1.03 -4.50 20.28
C GLU A 7 2.53 -4.65 20.54
N ARG A 8 3.36 -4.59 19.49
CA ARG A 8 4.81 -4.84 19.53
C ARG A 8 5.64 -3.70 18.94
N LEU A 9 5.13 -2.47 19.03
CA LEU A 9 5.84 -1.30 18.51
C LEU A 9 7.17 -1.10 19.22
N GLU A 10 8.19 -0.74 18.43
CA GLU A 10 9.43 -0.22 18.98
C GLU A 10 9.17 1.09 19.74
N PRO A 11 9.91 1.39 20.82
CA PRO A 11 9.68 2.58 21.63
C PRO A 11 9.67 3.87 20.80
N GLU A 12 10.58 4.01 19.83
CA GLU A 12 10.63 5.21 18.98
C GLU A 12 9.37 5.36 18.12
N VAL A 13 8.82 4.26 17.61
CA VAL A 13 7.63 4.25 16.75
C VAL A 13 6.35 4.51 17.56
N SER A 14 6.33 4.11 18.83
CA SER A 14 5.17 4.31 19.72
C SER A 14 4.81 5.79 19.96
N HIS A 15 5.71 6.71 19.62
CA HIS A 15 5.47 8.15 19.70
C HIS A 15 4.71 8.71 18.50
N ASP A 16 4.63 7.97 17.38
CA ASP A 16 3.88 8.41 16.22
C ASP A 16 2.36 8.26 16.44
N PRO A 17 1.52 9.13 15.84
CA PRO A 17 0.07 9.01 15.94
C PRO A 17 -0.43 7.66 15.42
N GLU A 18 -1.36 7.03 16.14
CA GLU A 18 -1.93 5.73 15.76
C GLU A 18 -2.46 5.71 14.31
N GLN A 19 -3.10 6.80 13.87
CA GLN A 19 -3.63 6.93 12.51
C GLN A 19 -2.54 6.88 11.43
N ALA A 20 -1.29 7.22 11.76
CA ALA A 20 -0.16 7.11 10.83
C ALA A 20 0.37 5.67 10.73
N LEU A 21 0.12 4.83 11.73
CA LEU A 21 0.68 3.49 11.85
C LEU A 21 -0.32 2.39 11.53
N PHE A 22 -1.53 2.47 12.07
CA PHE A 22 -2.51 1.39 12.02
C PHE A 22 -3.19 1.29 10.65
N GLY A 23 -3.16 0.09 10.07
CA GLY A 23 -3.74 -0.20 8.77
C GLY A 23 -4.90 -1.20 8.83
N GLY A 24 -5.51 -1.41 9.99
CA GLY A 24 -6.53 -2.45 10.17
C GLY A 24 -5.94 -3.79 10.61
N ALA A 25 -6.80 -4.80 10.72
CA ALA A 25 -6.44 -6.12 11.25
C ALA A 25 -5.25 -6.76 10.50
N ASP A 26 -5.26 -6.68 9.17
CA ASP A 26 -4.18 -7.19 8.30
C ASP A 26 -3.26 -6.09 7.76
N GLY A 27 -3.43 -4.85 8.24
CA GLY A 27 -2.61 -3.72 7.84
C GLY A 27 -2.88 -3.18 6.43
N LEU A 28 -3.98 -3.59 5.76
CA LEU A 28 -4.24 -3.25 4.36
C LEU A 28 -5.45 -2.32 4.10
N ASP A 29 -6.15 -1.87 5.14
CA ASP A 29 -7.40 -1.10 4.99
C ASP A 29 -7.23 0.22 4.24
N VAL A 30 -6.12 0.91 4.48
CA VAL A 30 -5.80 2.16 3.76
C VAL A 30 -5.60 1.88 2.27
N TYR A 31 -4.92 0.79 1.90
CA TYR A 31 -4.74 0.43 0.49
C TYR A 31 -6.07 0.05 -0.18
N ARG A 32 -6.97 -0.66 0.53
CA ARG A 32 -8.33 -0.95 0.02
C ARG A 32 -9.11 0.33 -0.28
N ARG A 33 -9.06 1.31 0.63
CA ARG A 33 -9.71 2.61 0.44
C ARG A 33 -9.10 3.38 -0.74
N ILE A 34 -7.78 3.44 -0.84
CA ILE A 34 -7.10 4.12 -1.96
C ILE A 34 -7.41 3.41 -3.29
N ALA A 35 -7.45 2.08 -3.34
CA ALA A 35 -7.80 1.36 -4.56
C ALA A 35 -9.24 1.65 -5.01
N ALA A 36 -10.17 1.70 -4.05
CA ALA A 36 -11.56 2.03 -4.29
C ALA A 36 -11.73 3.46 -4.82
N ASP A 37 -11.14 4.46 -4.16
CA ASP A 37 -11.44 5.87 -4.44
C ASP A 37 -10.40 6.58 -5.33
N GLY A 38 -9.15 6.13 -5.26
CA GLY A 38 -7.98 6.78 -5.85
C GLY A 38 -8.04 6.91 -7.37
N ALA A 39 -8.77 6.03 -8.06
CA ALA A 39 -8.93 6.09 -9.51
C ALA A 39 -9.56 7.41 -9.98
N ALA A 40 -10.39 8.07 -9.15
CA ALA A 40 -11.00 9.35 -9.50
C ALA A 40 -9.97 10.49 -9.61
N TYR A 41 -8.83 10.36 -8.92
CA TYR A 41 -7.81 11.41 -8.80
C TYR A 41 -6.64 11.23 -9.78
N VAL A 42 -6.60 10.10 -10.51
CA VAL A 42 -5.53 9.78 -11.46
C VAL A 42 -6.07 9.93 -12.89
N LYS A 43 -5.32 10.59 -13.78
CA LYS A 43 -5.68 10.67 -15.20
C LYS A 43 -5.57 9.29 -15.85
N ALA A 44 -6.33 9.02 -16.92
CA ALA A 44 -6.19 7.78 -17.69
C ALA A 44 -4.75 7.60 -18.19
N GLY A 45 -4.16 6.41 -18.00
CA GLY A 45 -2.73 6.16 -18.25
C GLY A 45 -1.77 6.79 -17.23
N GLY A 46 -2.29 7.49 -16.22
CA GLY A 46 -1.51 8.04 -15.11
C GLY A 46 -1.02 6.96 -14.16
N LYS A 47 0.07 7.25 -13.45
CA LYS A 47 0.72 6.31 -12.54
C LYS A 47 0.34 6.57 -11.09
N CYS A 48 0.24 5.50 -10.31
CA CYS A 48 0.12 5.52 -8.86
C CYS A 48 1.27 4.70 -8.28
N ALA A 49 2.12 5.32 -7.48
CA ALA A 49 3.22 4.66 -6.79
C ALA A 49 2.92 4.66 -5.29
N LEU A 50 2.94 3.48 -4.69
CA LEU A 50 2.59 3.29 -3.28
C LEU A 50 3.76 2.66 -2.55
N GLU A 51 4.15 3.24 -1.43
CA GLU A 51 5.03 2.59 -0.48
C GLU A 51 4.25 1.53 0.31
N VAL A 52 4.89 0.38 0.54
CA VAL A 52 4.28 -0.78 1.20
C VAL A 52 5.17 -1.35 2.30
N GLY A 53 4.53 -1.99 3.28
CA GLY A 53 5.22 -2.80 4.28
C GLY A 53 5.97 -3.98 3.63
N ALA A 54 7.02 -4.43 4.29
CA ALA A 54 7.77 -5.62 3.86
C ALA A 54 6.82 -6.82 3.75
N GLY A 55 6.85 -7.53 2.63
CA GLY A 55 5.97 -8.69 2.37
C GLY A 55 4.54 -8.35 1.94
N GLN A 56 4.14 -7.06 1.91
CA GLN A 56 2.78 -6.67 1.54
C GLN A 56 2.62 -6.32 0.05
N ALA A 57 3.71 -6.19 -0.70
CA ALA A 57 3.68 -5.68 -2.08
C ALA A 57 2.73 -6.43 -3.01
N ARG A 58 2.72 -7.77 -2.94
CA ARG A 58 1.83 -8.58 -3.78
C ARG A 58 0.36 -8.40 -3.39
N ALA A 59 0.04 -8.45 -2.11
CA ALA A 59 -1.32 -8.27 -1.62
C ALA A 59 -1.89 -6.89 -2.02
N VAL A 60 -1.07 -5.84 -1.91
CA VAL A 60 -1.45 -4.49 -2.35
C VAL A 60 -1.67 -4.44 -3.87
N ALA A 61 -0.78 -5.05 -4.67
CA ALA A 61 -0.98 -5.12 -6.12
C ALA A 61 -2.29 -5.85 -6.50
N ASP A 62 -2.62 -6.94 -5.79
CA ASP A 62 -3.84 -7.71 -6.02
C ASP A 62 -5.09 -6.92 -5.65
N ILE A 63 -5.08 -6.17 -4.53
CA ILE A 63 -6.16 -5.24 -4.14
C ILE A 63 -6.46 -4.24 -5.26
N PHE A 64 -5.43 -3.60 -5.82
CA PHE A 64 -5.62 -2.58 -6.86
C PHE A 64 -6.08 -3.18 -8.18
N THR A 65 -5.52 -4.31 -8.59
CA THR A 65 -5.88 -4.95 -9.87
C THR A 65 -7.28 -5.58 -9.84
N ALA A 66 -7.76 -6.04 -8.67
CA ALA A 66 -9.12 -6.55 -8.50
C ALA A 66 -10.21 -5.50 -8.76
N THR A 67 -9.90 -4.20 -8.66
CA THR A 67 -10.85 -3.13 -9.00
C THR A 67 -11.10 -2.98 -10.50
N ASP A 68 -10.30 -3.66 -11.33
CA ASP A 68 -10.22 -3.49 -12.79
C ASP A 68 -9.85 -2.08 -13.27
N ARG A 69 -9.67 -1.10 -12.38
CA ARG A 69 -9.32 0.29 -12.72
C ARG A 69 -7.82 0.54 -12.87
N PHE A 70 -7.01 -0.36 -12.33
CA PHE A 70 -5.56 -0.26 -12.35
C PHE A 70 -4.94 -1.53 -12.93
N ARG A 71 -3.75 -1.38 -13.54
CA ARG A 71 -2.87 -2.49 -13.92
C ARG A 71 -1.54 -2.36 -13.19
N LEU A 72 -0.99 -3.49 -12.75
CA LEU A 72 0.34 -3.55 -12.17
C LEU A 72 1.40 -3.30 -13.24
N ILE A 73 2.30 -2.36 -13.00
CA ILE A 73 3.45 -2.09 -13.87
C ILE A 73 4.69 -2.80 -13.34
N ARG A 74 5.01 -2.62 -12.05
CA ARG A 74 6.16 -3.29 -11.41
C ARG A 74 6.08 -3.22 -9.89
N ILE A 75 6.79 -4.15 -9.24
CA ILE A 75 7.15 -4.07 -7.81
C ILE A 75 8.64 -3.76 -7.76
N CYS A 76 9.01 -2.74 -6.99
CA CYS A 76 10.40 -2.31 -6.84
C CYS A 76 10.91 -2.62 -5.43
N LYS A 77 12.17 -3.05 -5.39
CA LYS A 77 12.93 -3.23 -4.15
C LYS A 77 13.64 -1.93 -3.78
N ASP A 78 13.80 -1.70 -2.49
CA ASP A 78 14.71 -0.69 -1.95
C ASP A 78 16.18 -1.15 -2.06
N TYR A 79 17.11 -0.34 -1.54
CA TYR A 79 18.54 -0.69 -1.53
C TYR A 79 18.88 -1.87 -0.60
N GLY A 80 18.00 -2.21 0.34
CA GLY A 80 18.11 -3.41 1.19
C GLY A 80 17.56 -4.67 0.51
N GLY A 81 17.04 -4.58 -0.71
CA GLY A 81 16.44 -5.70 -1.42
C GLY A 81 15.03 -6.07 -0.97
N ILE A 82 14.40 -5.22 -0.15
CA ILE A 82 13.03 -5.41 0.35
C ILE A 82 12.05 -4.77 -0.64
N GLU A 83 11.00 -5.49 -1.00
CA GLU A 83 9.93 -4.94 -1.83
C GLU A 83 9.19 -3.82 -1.06
N ARG A 84 9.36 -2.59 -1.53
CA ARG A 84 8.85 -1.39 -0.86
C ARG A 84 7.93 -0.54 -1.70
N LEU A 85 7.90 -0.74 -3.02
CA LEU A 85 7.08 0.09 -3.89
C LEU A 85 6.29 -0.75 -4.90
N VAL A 86 4.99 -0.47 -4.96
CA VAL A 86 4.09 -0.99 -6.01
C VAL A 86 3.79 0.15 -6.97
N LEU A 87 4.14 -0.03 -8.24
CA LEU A 87 3.82 0.93 -9.32
C LEU A 87 2.66 0.40 -10.14
N LEU A 88 1.59 1.17 -10.19
CA LEU A 88 0.37 0.90 -10.92
C LEU A 88 0.11 1.97 -11.96
N GLU A 89 -0.66 1.63 -12.98
CA GLU A 89 -1.17 2.58 -13.96
C GLU A 89 -2.70 2.49 -14.03
N LYS A 90 -3.37 3.63 -14.06
CA LYS A 90 -4.82 3.70 -14.25
C LYS A 90 -5.16 3.31 -15.69
N LYS A 91 -6.06 2.34 -15.85
CA LYS A 91 -6.60 1.94 -17.15
C LYS A 91 -7.41 3.08 -17.78
N ARG A 92 -7.60 3.01 -19.09
CA ARG A 92 -8.39 4.00 -19.83
C ARG A 92 -9.88 3.83 -19.55
#